data_AF-A0A6C2C4T5-F1
#
_entry.id   AF-A0A6C2C4T5-F1
#
_cell.length_a   1.000
_cell.length_b   1.000
_cell.length_c   1.000
_cell.angle_alpha   90.00
_cell.angle_beta   90.00
_cell.angle_gamma   90.00
#
_symmetry.space_group_name_H-M   'P 1'
#
loop_
_entity.id
_entity.type
_entity.pdbx_description
1 polymer ?
#
loop_
_entity_poly.entity_id
_entity_poly.type
_entity_poly.pdbx_seq_one_letter_code
_entity_poly.pdbx_strand_id
1 'polypeptide(L)'
;MNENLQQNQPTPTVTIPFEVSYLAVRIGSVEMRFINTEENLLKLQNMSENPEEYVNNRASDLLPKFDELQAKVANNKGDAKWEDLAEVLRLQKEALTRIMDDIFIPGDFVKLYEHYPDLRQILALMPTMMQIIGQAVGISMENKEQEFQRKIAKLQNRKNKKRRNNRNSR
;
A
#
# COMPACT_ATOMS: atom_id res chain seq x y z
N MET A 1 11.65 -56.00 -16.89
CA MET A 1 11.00 -54.86 -16.20
C MET A 1 11.96 -53.70 -16.30
N ASN A 2 11.70 -52.74 -17.19
CA ASN A 2 12.53 -51.54 -17.34
C ASN A 2 11.88 -50.43 -16.52
N GLU A 3 12.45 -50.15 -15.35
CA GLU A 3 12.07 -48.98 -14.55
C GLU A 3 12.62 -47.73 -15.24
N ASN A 4 11.70 -46.92 -15.77
CA ASN A 4 11.98 -45.60 -16.30
C ASN A 4 12.41 -44.68 -15.15
N LEU A 5 13.71 -44.47 -15.03
CA LEU A 5 14.29 -43.37 -14.28
C LEU A 5 14.00 -42.06 -15.02
N GLN A 6 12.80 -41.50 -14.81
CA GLN A 6 12.54 -40.11 -15.16
C GLN A 6 13.37 -39.23 -14.23
N GLN A 7 14.47 -38.71 -14.77
CA GLN A 7 15.29 -37.69 -14.16
C GLN A 7 14.41 -36.48 -13.85
N ASN A 8 14.29 -36.14 -12.56
CA ASN A 8 13.81 -34.84 -12.09
C ASN A 8 14.80 -33.76 -12.56
N GLN A 9 14.65 -33.31 -13.80
CA GLN A 9 15.33 -32.12 -14.30
C GLN A 9 14.78 -30.91 -13.52
N PRO A 10 15.62 -30.13 -12.83
CA PRO A 10 15.14 -28.94 -12.12
C PRO A 10 14.55 -27.96 -13.13
N THR A 11 13.31 -27.54 -12.89
CA THR A 11 12.62 -26.56 -13.71
C THR A 11 13.47 -25.28 -13.78
N PRO A 12 13.79 -24.75 -14.97
CA PRO A 12 14.58 -23.53 -15.06
C PRO A 12 13.83 -22.40 -14.36
N THR A 13 14.46 -21.84 -13.34
CA THR A 13 13.93 -20.71 -12.56
C THR A 13 14.52 -19.43 -13.14
N VAL A 14 13.65 -18.48 -13.50
CA VAL A 14 14.06 -17.14 -13.94
C VAL A 14 13.79 -16.16 -12.81
N THR A 15 14.83 -15.52 -12.29
CA THR A 15 14.70 -14.43 -11.32
C THR A 15 14.62 -13.10 -12.07
N ILE A 16 13.46 -12.44 -11.98
CA ILE A 16 13.26 -11.10 -12.51
C ILE A 16 13.30 -10.13 -11.33
N PRO A 17 14.28 -9.21 -11.24
CA PRO A 17 14.26 -8.17 -10.22
C PRO A 17 13.06 -7.24 -10.48
N PHE A 18 12.16 -7.13 -9.49
CA PHE A 18 11.01 -6.24 -9.53
C PHE A 18 11.19 -5.12 -8.50
N GLU A 19 11.44 -3.90 -8.96
CA GLU A 19 11.47 -2.72 -8.10
C GLU A 19 10.08 -2.07 -8.06
N VAL A 20 9.43 -2.12 -6.89
CA VAL A 20 8.15 -1.45 -6.68
C VAL A 20 8.42 0.05 -6.61
N SER A 21 7.89 0.82 -7.55
CA SER A 21 7.87 2.29 -7.45
C SER A 21 7.05 2.70 -6.23
N TYR A 22 7.64 3.46 -5.32
CA TYR A 22 6.93 4.00 -4.16
C TYR A 22 7.11 5.51 -4.03
N LEU A 23 6.15 6.15 -3.36
CA LEU A 23 6.25 7.51 -2.86
C LEU A 23 6.65 7.45 -1.38
N ALA A 24 7.77 8.09 -1.03
CA ALA A 24 8.19 8.20 0.36
C ALA A 24 7.34 9.24 1.10
N VAL A 25 6.74 8.83 2.21
CA VAL A 25 5.91 9.66 3.09
C VAL A 25 6.61 9.73 4.45
N ARG A 26 7.12 10.91 4.80
CA ARG A 26 7.87 11.11 6.04
C ARG A 26 6.99 11.71 7.13
N ILE A 27 6.90 11.01 8.26
CA ILE A 27 6.24 11.50 9.47
C ILE A 27 7.33 11.62 10.54
N GLY A 28 7.76 12.85 10.80
CA GLY A 28 8.93 13.12 11.64
C GLY A 28 10.17 12.38 11.12
N SER A 29 10.71 11.45 11.91
CA SER A 29 11.87 10.61 11.54
C SER A 29 11.52 9.27 10.91
N VAL A 30 10.23 8.92 10.80
CA VAL A 30 9.80 7.65 10.20
C VAL A 30 9.43 7.87 8.73
N GLU A 31 9.90 6.98 7.87
CA GLU A 31 9.51 6.93 6.46
C GLU A 31 8.56 5.76 6.22
N MET A 32 7.37 6.06 5.71
CA MET A 32 6.41 5.11 5.19
C MET A 32 6.44 5.14 3.66
N ARG A 33 6.36 3.98 3.03
CA ARG A 33 6.49 3.87 1.57
C ARG A 33 5.13 3.52 0.97
N PHE A 34 4.51 4.50 0.33
CA PHE A 34 3.25 4.32 -0.39
C PHE A 34 3.52 3.69 -1.76
N ILE A 35 2.92 2.54 -2.06
CA ILE A 35 3.10 1.87 -3.35
C ILE A 35 2.41 2.72 -4.44
N ASN A 36 3.19 3.25 -5.38
CA ASN A 36 2.71 4.24 -6.36
C ASN A 36 2.15 3.57 -7.61
N THR A 37 0.98 2.93 -7.47
CA THR A 37 0.20 2.32 -8.57
C THR A 37 -1.25 2.84 -8.58
N GLU A 38 -1.93 2.72 -9.73
CA GLU A 38 -3.34 3.12 -9.88
C GLU A 38 -4.26 2.31 -8.97
N GLU A 39 -4.00 1.00 -8.81
CA GLU A 39 -4.77 0.14 -7.92
C GLU A 39 -4.66 0.61 -6.46
N ASN A 40 -3.47 1.05 -6.07
CA ASN A 40 -3.22 1.48 -4.71
C ASN A 40 -3.78 2.88 -4.41
N LEU A 41 -3.90 3.73 -5.43
CA LEU A 41 -4.68 4.97 -5.34
C LEU A 41 -6.17 4.70 -5.19
N LEU A 42 -6.71 3.74 -5.94
CA LEU A 42 -8.12 3.37 -5.82
C LEU A 42 -8.41 2.83 -4.41
N LYS A 43 -7.49 2.04 -3.84
CA LYS A 43 -7.57 1.62 -2.42
C LYS A 43 -7.58 2.81 -1.47
N LEU A 44 -6.69 3.78 -1.67
CA LEU A 44 -6.62 5.00 -0.85
C LEU A 44 -7.91 5.82 -0.93
N GLN A 45 -8.48 5.97 -2.14
CA GLN A 45 -9.75 6.66 -2.37
C GLN A 45 -10.92 5.90 -1.72
N ASN A 46 -11.03 4.59 -1.95
CA ASN A 46 -12.08 3.75 -1.36
C ASN A 46 -12.04 3.78 0.16
N MET A 47 -10.85 3.76 0.76
CA MET A 47 -10.69 3.90 2.21
C MET A 47 -11.14 5.29 2.70
N SER A 48 -10.91 6.35 1.93
CA SER A 48 -11.34 7.71 2.28
C SER A 48 -12.85 7.91 2.15
N GLU A 49 -13.50 7.27 1.18
CA GLU A 49 -14.93 7.42 0.90
C GLU A 49 -15.79 6.47 1.74
N ASN A 50 -15.35 5.21 1.91
CA ASN A 50 -16.07 4.16 2.63
C ASN A 50 -15.16 3.46 3.67
N PRO A 51 -14.75 4.17 4.74
CA PRO A 51 -13.84 3.61 5.74
C PRO A 51 -14.41 2.38 6.45
N GLU A 52 -15.72 2.35 6.72
CA GLU A 52 -16.39 1.20 7.34
C GLU A 52 -16.34 -0.06 6.48
N GLU A 53 -16.59 0.08 5.17
CA GLU A 53 -16.50 -1.03 4.22
C GLU A 53 -15.06 -1.56 4.16
N TYR A 54 -14.07 -0.67 4.17
CA TYR A 54 -12.67 -1.07 4.15
C TYR A 54 -12.27 -1.84 5.41
N VAL A 55 -12.73 -1.39 6.59
CA VAL A 55 -12.54 -2.09 7.87
C VAL A 55 -13.21 -3.47 7.81
N ASN A 56 -14.45 -3.56 7.34
CA ASN A 56 -15.17 -4.83 7.22
C ASN A 56 -14.46 -5.81 6.28
N ASN A 57 -13.88 -5.32 5.19
CA ASN A 57 -13.16 -6.17 4.23
C ASN A 57 -11.80 -6.65 4.76
N ARG A 58 -11.12 -5.87 5.60
CA ARG A 58 -9.72 -6.15 6.02
C ARG A 58 -9.57 -6.64 7.46
N ALA A 59 -10.58 -6.43 8.30
CA ALA A 59 -10.54 -6.70 9.72
C ALA A 59 -11.87 -7.25 10.27
N SER A 60 -12.74 -7.83 9.42
CA SER A 60 -14.01 -8.41 9.88
C SER A 60 -13.84 -9.52 10.91
N ASP A 61 -12.76 -10.31 10.85
CA ASP A 61 -12.42 -11.34 11.83
C ASP A 61 -12.11 -10.76 13.23
N LEU A 62 -11.85 -9.46 13.32
CA LEU A 62 -11.64 -8.76 14.58
C LEU A 62 -12.93 -8.17 15.16
N LEU A 63 -13.99 -7.99 14.35
CA LEU A 63 -15.27 -7.44 14.82
C LEU A 63 -15.89 -8.29 15.95
N PRO A 64 -15.96 -9.64 15.86
CA PRO A 64 -16.46 -10.44 16.98
C PRO A 64 -15.65 -10.24 18.27
N LYS A 65 -14.32 -10.07 18.15
CA LYS A 65 -13.45 -9.81 19.32
C LYS A 65 -13.73 -8.44 19.92
N PHE A 66 -14.02 -7.43 19.09
CA PHE A 66 -14.46 -6.12 19.56
C PHE A 66 -15.81 -6.20 20.28
N ASP A 67 -16.77 -6.93 19.71
CA ASP A 67 -18.10 -7.10 20.30
C ASP A 67 -18.04 -7.82 21.65
N GLU A 68 -17.26 -8.90 21.75
CA GLU A 68 -17.01 -9.62 23.00
C GLU A 68 -16.39 -8.72 24.07
N LEU A 69 -15.39 -7.92 23.68
CA LEU A 69 -14.70 -7.01 24.59
C LEU A 69 -15.63 -5.87 25.04
N GLN A 70 -16.43 -5.32 24.12
CA GLN A 70 -17.41 -4.29 24.43
C GLN A 70 -18.50 -4.81 25.37
N ALA A 71 -19.00 -6.04 25.14
CA ALA A 71 -19.95 -6.69 26.03
C ALA A 71 -19.35 -6.95 27.42
N LYS A 72 -18.09 -7.41 27.49
CA LYS A 72 -17.37 -7.60 28.75
C LYS A 72 -17.24 -6.29 29.54
N VAL A 73 -16.86 -5.20 28.88
CA VAL A 73 -16.75 -3.87 29.50
C VAL A 73 -18.12 -3.33 29.93
N ALA A 74 -19.15 -3.47 29.09
CA ALA A 74 -20.51 -3.00 29.38
C ALA A 74 -21.15 -3.74 30.57
N ASN A 75 -20.90 -5.04 30.69
CA ASN A 75 -21.40 -5.86 31.79
C ASN A 75 -20.70 -5.55 33.12
N ASN A 76 -19.51 -4.96 33.09
CA ASN A 76 -18.72 -4.68 34.28
C ASN A 76 -19.09 -3.37 35.01
N LYS A 77 -20.12 -2.61 34.60
CA LYS A 77 -20.73 -1.45 35.32
C LYS A 77 -19.74 -0.50 36.06
N GLY A 78 -18.55 -0.27 35.51
CA GLY A 78 -17.52 0.57 36.13
C GLY A 78 -16.20 -0.13 36.48
N ASP A 79 -16.14 -1.46 36.44
CA ASP A 79 -14.94 -2.28 36.71
C ASP A 79 -14.13 -2.60 35.43
N ALA A 80 -13.98 -1.61 34.54
CA ALA A 80 -13.09 -1.78 33.39
C ALA A 80 -11.63 -1.87 33.88
N LYS A 81 -10.98 -3.01 33.64
CA LYS A 81 -9.60 -3.21 34.08
C LYS A 81 -8.61 -2.67 33.06
N TRP A 82 -7.38 -2.44 33.50
CA TRP A 82 -6.30 -2.02 32.61
C TRP A 82 -6.05 -3.04 31.49
N GLU A 83 -6.23 -4.33 31.77
CA GLU A 83 -6.10 -5.40 30.79
C GLU A 83 -7.18 -5.32 29.70
N ASP A 84 -8.40 -4.91 30.04
CA ASP A 84 -9.47 -4.73 29.05
C ASP A 84 -9.15 -3.57 28.11
N LEU A 85 -8.63 -2.45 28.65
CA LEU A 85 -8.17 -1.31 27.85
C LEU A 85 -6.96 -1.67 26.97
N ALA A 86 -6.02 -2.44 27.51
CA ALA A 86 -4.86 -2.92 26.75
C ALA A 86 -5.29 -3.79 25.56
N GLU A 87 -6.29 -4.65 25.75
CA GLU A 87 -6.82 -5.50 24.69
C GLU A 87 -7.59 -4.70 23.62
N VAL A 88 -8.37 -3.69 24.02
CA VAL A 88 -9.02 -2.75 23.06
C VAL A 88 -7.95 -2.12 22.16
N LEU A 89 -6.91 -1.57 22.78
CA LEU A 89 -5.84 -0.89 22.05
C LEU A 89 -5.07 -1.87 21.16
N ARG A 90 -4.87 -3.11 21.60
CA ARG A 90 -4.21 -4.15 20.80
C ARG A 90 -5.01 -4.47 19.55
N LEU A 91 -6.33 -4.70 19.68
CA LEU A 91 -7.22 -4.98 18.55
C LEU A 91 -7.31 -3.80 17.59
N GLN A 92 -7.36 -2.56 18.09
CA GLN A 92 -7.36 -1.36 17.26
C GLN A 92 -6.08 -1.24 16.44
N LYS A 93 -4.92 -1.46 17.07
CA LYS A 93 -3.63 -1.46 16.36
C LYS A 93 -3.57 -2.56 15.31
N GLU A 94 -4.06 -3.75 15.62
CA GLU A 94 -4.08 -4.88 14.69
C GLU A 94 -4.94 -4.57 13.47
N ALA A 95 -6.16 -4.07 13.68
CA ALA A 95 -7.06 -3.67 12.60
C ALA A 95 -6.44 -2.59 11.70
N LEU A 96 -5.88 -1.54 12.31
CA LEU A 96 -5.25 -0.44 11.57
C LEU A 96 -3.99 -0.89 10.82
N THR A 97 -3.19 -1.78 11.41
CA THR A 97 -2.01 -2.32 10.73
C THR A 97 -2.40 -3.08 9.47
N ARG A 98 -3.45 -3.92 9.53
CA ARG A 98 -3.95 -4.66 8.35
C ARG A 98 -4.46 -3.73 7.25
N ILE A 99 -5.13 -2.64 7.63
CA ILE A 99 -5.60 -1.63 6.68
C ILE A 99 -4.43 -0.91 6.03
N MET A 100 -3.44 -0.51 6.83
CA MET A 100 -2.30 0.29 6.38
C MET A 100 -1.30 -0.52 5.55
N ASP A 101 -1.08 -1.80 5.87
CA ASP A 101 -0.20 -2.70 5.10
C ASP A 101 -0.76 -3.03 3.69
N ASP A 102 -2.03 -2.75 3.44
CA ASP A 102 -2.63 -2.90 2.10
C ASP A 102 -2.35 -1.70 1.18
N ILE A 103 -1.91 -0.58 1.77
CA ILE A 103 -1.68 0.71 1.10
C ILE A 103 -0.19 1.08 1.12
N PHE A 104 0.48 0.84 2.24
CA PHE A 104 1.91 1.06 2.40
C PHE A 104 2.65 -0.27 2.30
N ILE A 105 3.97 -0.20 2.13
CA ILE A 105 4.80 -1.41 2.22
C ILE A 105 4.61 -2.03 3.62
N PRO A 106 4.34 -3.35 3.70
CA PRO A 106 4.05 -4.02 4.96
C PRO A 106 5.10 -3.74 6.04
N GLY A 107 4.62 -3.46 7.25
CA GLY A 107 5.45 -3.17 8.42
C GLY A 107 5.90 -1.71 8.55
N ASP A 108 5.65 -0.85 7.56
CA ASP A 108 5.97 0.58 7.71
C ASP A 108 5.05 1.26 8.74
N PHE A 109 3.78 0.83 8.86
CA PHE A 109 2.88 1.33 9.90
C PHE A 109 3.28 0.86 11.31
N VAL A 110 3.78 -0.37 11.43
CA VAL A 110 4.31 -0.90 12.70
C VAL A 110 5.48 -0.05 13.18
N LYS A 111 6.44 0.26 12.29
CA LYS A 111 7.56 1.16 12.62
C LYS A 111 7.10 2.55 13.06
N LEU A 112 6.07 3.08 12.41
CA LEU A 112 5.49 4.37 12.81
C LEU A 112 4.97 4.31 14.24
N TYR A 113 4.22 3.27 14.57
CA TYR A 113 3.64 3.10 15.88
C TYR A 113 4.69 2.82 16.98
N GLU A 114 5.74 2.06 16.68
CA GLU A 114 6.86 1.82 17.60
C GLU A 114 7.60 3.12 17.97
N HIS A 115 7.66 4.07 17.03
CA HIS A 115 8.32 5.36 17.24
C HIS A 115 7.38 6.40 17.86
N TYR A 116 6.11 6.41 17.46
CA TYR A 116 5.06 7.31 17.96
C TYR A 116 3.90 6.49 18.54
N PRO A 117 3.95 6.07 19.82
CA PRO A 117 3.00 5.11 20.38
C PRO A 117 1.58 5.69 20.65
N ASP A 118 1.36 6.98 20.42
CA ASP A 118 0.04 7.59 20.52
C ASP A 118 -0.78 7.33 19.24
N LEU A 119 -1.61 6.29 19.30
CA LEU A 119 -2.48 5.89 18.20
C LEU A 119 -3.46 7.00 17.80
N ARG A 120 -3.96 7.79 18.77
CA ARG A 120 -4.92 8.85 18.48
C ARG A 120 -4.26 9.97 17.70
N GLN A 121 -3.02 10.31 18.05
CA GLN A 121 -2.25 11.30 17.32
C GLN A 121 -1.96 10.83 15.88
N ILE A 122 -1.55 9.57 15.69
CA ILE A 122 -1.35 8.99 14.35
C ILE A 122 -2.65 9.06 13.53
N LEU A 123 -3.78 8.63 14.12
CA LEU A 123 -5.08 8.67 13.45
C LEU A 123 -5.51 10.08 13.07
N ALA A 124 -5.23 11.09 13.90
CA ALA A 124 -5.53 12.48 13.58
C ALA A 124 -4.73 13.01 12.37
N LEU A 125 -3.56 12.45 12.10
CA LEU A 125 -2.72 12.82 10.94
C LEU A 125 -3.12 12.10 9.65
N MET A 126 -3.90 11.02 9.75
CA MET A 126 -4.29 10.18 8.61
C MET A 126 -4.94 10.97 7.46
N PRO A 127 -5.96 11.84 7.68
CA PRO A 127 -6.59 12.57 6.59
C PRO A 127 -5.62 13.48 5.84
N THR A 128 -4.77 14.20 6.58
CA THR A 128 -3.74 15.06 5.99
C THR A 128 -2.72 14.26 5.18
N MET A 129 -2.30 13.11 5.70
CA MET A 129 -1.41 12.21 4.97
C MET A 129 -2.06 11.70 3.67
N MET A 130 -3.31 11.23 3.71
CA MET A 130 -4.03 10.76 2.52
C MET A 130 -4.16 11.87 1.47
N GLN A 131 -4.48 13.09 1.88
CA GLN A 131 -4.57 14.25 0.99
C GLN A 131 -3.24 14.55 0.30
N ILE A 132 -2.13 14.59 1.05
CA ILE A 132 -0.79 14.86 0.50
C ILE A 132 -0.37 13.76 -0.48
N ILE A 133 -0.63 12.49 -0.13
CA ILE A 133 -0.35 11.35 -1.02
C ILE A 133 -1.15 11.49 -2.31
N GLY A 134 -2.46 11.77 -2.23
CA GLY A 134 -3.31 11.96 -3.41
C GLY A 134 -2.78 13.06 -4.34
N GLN A 135 -2.38 14.21 -3.79
CA GLN A 135 -1.79 15.30 -4.58
C GLN A 135 -0.45 14.91 -5.22
N ALA A 136 0.46 14.33 -4.43
CA ALA A 136 1.79 13.95 -4.89
C ALA A 136 1.74 12.88 -5.98
N VAL A 137 0.83 11.92 -5.87
CA VAL A 137 0.65 10.89 -6.90
C VAL A 137 0.01 11.47 -8.17
N GLY A 138 -0.97 12.36 -8.06
CA GLY A 138 -1.53 13.07 -9.21
C GLY A 138 -0.44 13.78 -10.03
N ILE A 139 0.46 14.50 -9.34
CA ILE A 139 1.64 15.13 -9.96
C ILE A 139 2.58 14.07 -10.57
N SER A 140 2.83 12.96 -9.87
CA SER A 140 3.68 11.88 -10.38
C SER A 140 3.13 11.25 -11.66
N MET A 141 1.82 11.07 -11.77
CA MET A 141 1.17 10.49 -12.94
C MET A 141 1.23 11.43 -14.13
N GLU A 142 0.97 12.72 -13.93
CA GLU A 142 1.09 13.74 -14.97
C GLU A 142 2.51 13.80 -15.54
N ASN A 143 3.53 13.77 -14.66
CA ASN A 143 4.93 13.76 -15.09
C ASN A 143 5.29 12.50 -15.89
N LYS A 144 4.82 11.31 -15.47
CA LYS A 144 5.04 10.05 -16.20
C LYS A 144 4.42 10.09 -17.60
N GLU A 145 3.21 10.63 -17.72
CA GLU A 145 2.53 10.79 -19.01
C GLU A 145 3.30 11.75 -19.94
N GLN A 146 3.73 12.90 -19.42
CA GLN A 146 4.54 13.84 -20.19
C GLN A 146 5.86 13.22 -20.68
N GLU A 147 6.54 12.44 -19.84
CA GLU A 147 7.75 11.72 -20.24
C GLU A 147 7.48 10.66 -21.32
N PHE A 148 6.38 9.93 -21.20
CA PHE A 148 5.96 8.94 -22.18
C PHE A 148 5.68 9.59 -23.55
N GLN A 149 4.92 10.69 -23.57
CA GLN A 149 4.66 11.46 -24.79
C GLN A 149 5.96 11.99 -25.42
N ARG A 150 6.90 12.50 -24.62
CA ARG A 150 8.23 12.92 -25.10
C ARG A 150 9.01 11.76 -25.71
N LYS A 151 8.95 10.56 -25.13
CA LYS A 151 9.60 9.35 -25.68
C LYS A 151 8.96 8.95 -27.02
N ILE A 152 7.64 8.95 -27.12
CA ILE A 152 6.92 8.67 -28.38
C ILE A 152 7.31 9.68 -29.46
N ALA A 153 7.28 10.98 -29.16
CA ALA A 153 7.66 12.03 -30.10
C ALA A 153 9.11 11.87 -30.61
N LYS A 154 10.06 11.54 -29.70
CA LYS A 154 11.45 11.25 -30.08
C LYS A 154 11.55 10.03 -31.01
N LEU A 155 10.80 8.96 -30.75
CA LEU A 155 10.78 7.77 -31.60
C LEU A 155 10.19 8.04 -32.99
N GLN A 156 9.11 8.82 -33.07
CA GLN A 156 8.50 9.22 -34.33
C GLN A 156 9.44 10.12 -35.15
N ASN A 157 10.10 11.10 -34.53
CA ASN A 157 11.08 11.96 -35.19
C ASN A 157 12.29 11.18 -35.71
N ARG A 158 12.79 10.20 -34.95
CA ARG A 158 13.86 9.29 -35.40
C ARG A 158 13.43 8.44 -36.60
N LYS A 159 12.19 7.91 -36.60
CA LYS A 159 11.63 7.15 -37.74
C LYS A 159 11.49 8.03 -38.99
N ASN A 160 11.02 9.26 -38.84
CA ASN A 160 10.85 10.21 -39.95
C ASN A 160 12.19 10.67 -40.54
N LYS A 161 13.22 10.90 -39.70
CA LYS A 161 14.57 11.24 -40.17
C LYS A 161 15.21 10.09 -40.95
N LYS A 162 15.06 8.84 -40.49
CA LYS A 162 15.52 7.64 -41.24
C LYS A 162 14.81 7.50 -42.59
N ARG A 163 13.50 7.74 -42.66
CA ARG A 163 12.72 7.69 -43.91
C ARG A 163 13.12 8.77 -44.91
N ARG A 164 13.44 9.98 -44.45
CA ARG A 164 13.94 11.08 -45.30
C ARG A 164 15.32 10.77 -45.87
N ASN A 165 16.25 10.28 -45.06
CA ASN A 165 17.58 9.93 -45.55
C ASN A 165 17.54 8.81 -46.59
N ASN A 166 16.70 7.78 -46.42
CA ASN A 166 16.56 6.72 -47.42
C ASN A 166 15.91 7.16 -48.75
N ARG A 167 15.16 8.28 -48.76
CA ARG A 167 14.57 8.83 -50.00
C ARG A 167 15.54 9.71 -50.79
N ASN A 168 16.52 10.33 -50.13
CA ASN A 168 17.53 11.17 -50.78
C ASN A 168 18.77 10.39 -51.24
N SER A 169 18.81 9.07 -51.03
CA SER A 169 19.92 8.19 -51.42
C SER A 169 19.55 7.21 -52.54
N ARG A 170 18.41 7.43 -53.21
CA ARG A 170 17.96 6.76 -54.43
C ARG A 170 17.80 7.79 -55.53
#